data_AF-A0A925F4Y2-F1
#
_entry.id   AF-A0A925F4Y2-F1
#
_cell.length_a   1.000
_cell.length_b   1.000
_cell.length_c   1.000
_cell.angle_alpha   90.00
_cell.angle_beta   90.00
_cell.angle_gamma   90.00
#
_symmetry.space_group_name_H-M   'P 1'
#
loop_
_entity.id
_entity.type
_entity.pdbx_description
1 polymer ?
#
loop_
_entity_poly.entity_id
_entity_poly.type
_entity_poly.pdbx_seq_one_letter_code
_entity_poly.pdbx_strand_id
1 'polypeptide(L)'
;MKKIIVLFSLLLHVCGYAQTPLITNVPNRTTISLNGKWQYIVDPYETGFYNYRWKERNENDREAYWNSEVPENKTDRKEHGYTNKNVLNVPGDWNLQDPKFLYYEGTVWYKKSFDFKNVAADKKVFLHFGAVNYKADVYLNGKKLGAHKGGFTPFNFEVPPNLLKEKGNFLIVKVDNKRYADEIPTLNTDWWNYGGITRDVQLVLLPSAFMRDYSVQLSKSSVLAKEKKIEGWVKFSNGVNENLLLEIPELKFKKEIMVNGDSAAFSFTVPALALWSPKLPKLYQVILTSKNDKIKDKIGFRTIEVQGDKILLNGSPVFFRGICIHEEIPNPGRRASSNADALQLLKQVKELNANMVRLAHYPHNENMIRMADSLGILVWSEIPVYWTIDFDNAEVLRKAKQQLNEMITRDRNRASIIVWSVGNETPLTDARTKFMSELVQTAKQMDGSRLVSAALETHTENGVITVDDPLGQYTDIVSVNEYLGWYGGLPNDCRNAQWKIKYDKPLFISETGAEALGGFHGDSLTRWSEEYQQWFYREQVEMMKRMPSGFSGLSPWILNDFRSPRRNNPLYQQGWNNKGLFDHNGKKKKAFYVLKAYYDEMEKKMP
;
A
#
# COMPACT_ATOMS: atom_id res chain seq x y z
N MET A 1 -46.71 34.80 -38.49
CA MET A 1 -46.32 34.05 -37.27
C MET A 1 -44.83 33.71 -37.34
N LYS A 2 -43.98 34.49 -36.66
CA LYS A 2 -42.53 34.23 -36.55
C LYS A 2 -42.29 33.35 -35.32
N LYS A 3 -41.80 32.12 -35.50
CA LYS A 3 -41.41 31.23 -34.40
C LYS A 3 -40.02 31.64 -33.92
N ILE A 4 -39.95 32.14 -32.68
CA ILE A 4 -38.71 32.37 -31.95
C ILE A 4 -38.28 31.02 -31.37
N ILE A 5 -37.15 30.49 -31.83
CA ILE A 5 -36.48 29.35 -31.20
C ILE A 5 -35.57 29.93 -30.12
N VAL A 6 -35.96 29.75 -28.86
CA VAL A 6 -35.13 30.06 -27.70
C VAL A 6 -34.17 28.89 -27.48
N LEU A 7 -32.89 29.10 -27.77
CA LEU A 7 -31.82 28.16 -27.48
C LEU A 7 -31.52 28.25 -25.97
N PHE A 8 -31.92 27.25 -25.19
CA PHE A 8 -31.46 27.09 -23.81
C PHE A 8 -30.02 26.56 -23.84
N SER A 9 -29.03 27.42 -23.60
CA SER A 9 -27.68 26.98 -23.27
C SER A 9 -27.67 26.45 -21.83
N LEU A 10 -27.67 25.12 -21.67
CA LEU A 10 -27.33 24.50 -20.40
C LEU A 10 -25.84 24.77 -20.13
N LEU A 11 -25.57 25.83 -19.35
CA LEU A 11 -24.27 26.04 -18.70
C LEU A 11 -24.09 24.97 -17.61
N LEU A 12 -23.59 23.80 -18.01
CA LEU A 12 -22.98 22.85 -17.08
C LEU A 12 -21.79 23.55 -16.40
N HIS A 13 -21.99 24.05 -15.18
CA HIS A 13 -20.89 24.43 -14.30
C HIS A 13 -20.15 23.17 -13.87
N VAL A 14 -19.19 22.74 -14.70
CA VAL A 14 -18.17 21.78 -14.31
C VAL A 14 -17.17 22.52 -13.42
N CYS A 15 -17.48 22.69 -12.13
CA CYS A 15 -16.45 22.93 -11.12
C CYS A 15 -15.69 21.61 -10.91
N GLY A 16 -14.82 21.28 -11.86
CA GLY A 16 -13.90 20.16 -11.76
C GLY A 16 -12.82 20.44 -10.72
N TYR A 17 -13.15 20.32 -9.44
CA TYR A 17 -12.14 20.20 -8.39
C TYR A 17 -11.64 18.75 -8.39
N ALA A 18 -10.66 18.50 -9.26
CA ALA A 18 -10.05 17.19 -9.45
C ALA A 18 -8.83 17.04 -8.53
N GLN A 19 -8.70 15.86 -7.93
CA GLN A 19 -7.46 15.39 -7.33
C GLN A 19 -6.29 15.68 -8.27
N THR A 20 -5.26 16.37 -7.79
CA THR A 20 -4.09 16.64 -8.63
C THR A 20 -3.28 15.36 -8.77
N PRO A 21 -2.55 15.18 -9.90
CA PRO A 21 -1.68 14.01 -10.04
C PRO A 21 -0.72 13.91 -8.85
N LEU A 22 -0.40 12.67 -8.45
CA LEU A 22 0.36 12.43 -7.23
C LEU A 22 1.70 13.18 -7.24
N ILE A 23 2.00 13.86 -6.14
CA ILE A 23 3.32 14.42 -5.86
C ILE A 23 4.18 13.31 -5.25
N THR A 24 5.30 13.00 -5.90
CA THR A 24 6.21 11.96 -5.39
C THR A 24 7.23 12.51 -4.40
N ASN A 25 7.73 11.62 -3.54
CA ASN A 25 8.78 11.91 -2.56
C ASN A 25 8.41 13.03 -1.56
N VAL A 26 7.14 13.09 -1.14
CA VAL A 26 6.62 14.07 -0.18
C VAL A 26 7.44 14.14 1.12
N PRO A 27 7.92 13.02 1.72
CA PRO A 27 8.74 13.08 2.94
C PRO A 27 10.02 13.90 2.83
N ASN A 28 10.52 14.15 1.60
CA ASN A 28 11.71 14.97 1.35
C ASN A 28 11.39 16.33 0.73
N ARG A 29 10.12 16.77 0.77
CA ARG A 29 9.70 18.13 0.39
C ARG A 29 9.65 19.04 1.61
N THR A 30 9.48 20.34 1.39
CA THR A 30 9.12 21.26 2.46
C THR A 30 7.66 21.04 2.84
N THR A 31 7.41 20.53 4.04
CA THR A 31 6.07 20.20 4.52
C THR A 31 5.77 20.83 5.87
N ILE A 32 4.50 21.14 6.12
CA ILE A 32 3.96 21.46 7.44
C ILE A 32 2.99 20.35 7.83
N SER A 33 3.25 19.65 8.93
CA SER A 33 2.36 18.58 9.40
C SER A 33 1.07 19.15 9.97
N LEU A 34 -0.05 18.52 9.64
CA LEU A 34 -1.36 18.74 10.26
C LEU A 34 -1.76 17.60 11.21
N ASN A 35 -0.84 16.68 11.51
CA ASN A 35 -1.06 15.58 12.44
C ASN A 35 -1.37 16.06 13.88
N GLY A 36 -1.72 15.11 14.73
CA GLY A 36 -2.03 15.31 16.14
C GLY A 36 -3.50 15.02 16.43
N LYS A 37 -4.05 15.69 17.45
CA LYS A 37 -5.45 15.53 17.84
C LYS A 37 -6.36 16.35 16.94
N TRP A 38 -7.37 15.71 16.37
CA TRP A 38 -8.41 16.31 15.56
C TRP A 38 -9.75 16.15 16.28
N GLN A 39 -10.58 17.19 16.25
CA GLN A 39 -11.93 17.13 16.79
C GLN A 39 -12.79 16.24 15.87
N TYR A 40 -13.79 15.53 16.40
CA TYR A 40 -14.65 14.71 15.54
C TYR A 40 -16.14 14.74 15.89
N ILE A 41 -16.96 14.33 14.91
CA ILE A 41 -18.39 14.04 15.05
C ILE A 41 -18.67 12.68 14.41
N VAL A 42 -19.38 11.79 15.11
CA VAL A 42 -19.88 10.52 14.56
C VAL A 42 -21.23 10.78 13.91
N ASP A 43 -21.40 10.43 12.64
CA ASP A 43 -22.57 10.80 11.85
C ASP A 43 -23.08 9.62 11.00
N PRO A 44 -23.67 8.59 11.64
CA PRO A 44 -24.06 7.35 10.96
C PRO A 44 -25.11 7.54 9.86
N TYR A 45 -25.95 8.58 9.99
CA TYR A 45 -26.98 8.91 9.00
C TYR A 45 -26.58 10.04 8.06
N GLU A 46 -25.31 10.45 8.10
CA GLU A 46 -24.77 11.47 7.20
C GLU A 46 -25.55 12.79 7.25
N THR A 47 -26.08 13.14 8.43
CA THR A 47 -26.91 14.33 8.71
C THR A 47 -26.17 15.62 8.39
N GLY A 48 -24.85 15.61 8.57
CA GLY A 48 -23.98 16.73 8.24
C GLY A 48 -23.80 16.96 6.75
N PHE A 49 -24.16 15.96 5.93
CA PHE A 49 -24.05 16.00 4.47
C PHE A 49 -25.41 16.12 3.78
N TYR A 50 -26.41 15.36 4.24
CA TYR A 50 -27.76 15.33 3.70
C TYR A 50 -28.77 16.01 4.63
N ASN A 51 -29.75 16.71 4.06
CA ASN A 51 -30.90 17.20 4.81
C ASN A 51 -31.97 16.10 5.01
N TYR A 52 -33.05 16.40 5.73
CA TYR A 52 -34.13 15.44 6.03
C TYR A 52 -34.85 14.87 4.79
N ARG A 53 -34.66 15.48 3.60
CA ARG A 53 -35.19 14.98 2.31
C ARG A 53 -34.16 14.18 1.52
N TRP A 54 -33.05 13.80 2.15
CA TRP A 54 -31.93 13.07 1.55
C TRP A 54 -31.31 13.80 0.34
N LYS A 55 -31.28 15.14 0.39
CA LYS A 55 -30.58 15.96 -0.59
C LYS A 55 -29.30 16.49 0.02
N GLU A 56 -28.21 16.47 -0.76
CA GLU A 56 -26.95 17.08 -0.35
C GLU A 56 -27.20 18.54 0.05
N ARG A 57 -26.65 18.94 1.19
CA ARG A 57 -26.77 20.29 1.71
C ARG A 57 -26.01 21.25 0.80
N ASN A 58 -26.53 22.46 0.65
CA ASN A 58 -25.84 23.50 -0.11
C ASN A 58 -24.56 23.92 0.61
N GLU A 59 -23.57 24.38 -0.15
CA GLU A 59 -22.26 24.77 0.38
C GLU A 59 -22.33 25.77 1.55
N ASN A 60 -23.26 26.74 1.47
CA ASN A 60 -23.47 27.78 2.47
C ASN A 60 -24.52 27.39 3.54
N ASP A 61 -24.97 26.15 3.59
CA ASP A 61 -25.91 25.68 4.61
C ASP A 61 -25.22 25.65 5.98
N ARG A 62 -25.74 26.44 6.93
CA ARG A 62 -25.21 26.53 8.29
C ARG A 62 -25.25 25.22 9.05
N GLU A 63 -26.14 24.29 8.69
CA GLU A 63 -26.24 22.96 9.30
C GLU A 63 -25.30 21.93 8.65
N ALA A 64 -24.61 22.28 7.56
CA ALA A 64 -23.63 21.38 6.96
C ALA A 64 -22.36 21.29 7.82
N TYR A 65 -21.87 20.06 8.03
CA TYR A 65 -20.79 19.84 9.00
C TYR A 65 -19.41 20.30 8.51
N TRP A 66 -19.27 20.64 7.22
CA TRP A 66 -18.10 21.34 6.68
C TRP A 66 -18.07 22.84 7.00
N ASN A 67 -19.16 23.39 7.53
CA ASN A 67 -19.21 24.75 8.05
C ASN A 67 -18.98 24.69 9.57
N SER A 68 -17.95 25.39 10.06
CA SER A 68 -17.55 25.35 11.46
C SER A 68 -17.96 26.61 12.25
N GLU A 69 -19.03 27.28 11.83
CA GLU A 69 -19.43 28.57 12.38
C GLU A 69 -19.80 28.43 13.87
N VAL A 70 -19.31 29.39 14.68
CA VAL A 70 -19.76 29.59 16.06
C VAL A 70 -21.09 30.34 15.99
N PRO A 71 -22.12 29.99 16.80
CA PRO A 71 -23.35 30.77 16.86
C PRO A 71 -23.03 32.26 17.03
N GLU A 72 -23.64 33.12 16.23
CA GLU A 72 -23.47 34.57 16.34
C GLU A 72 -24.16 35.08 17.62
N ASN A 73 -25.25 34.42 18.02
CA ASN A 73 -25.97 34.71 19.26
C ASN A 73 -26.54 33.43 19.93
N LYS A 74 -27.05 33.56 21.15
CA LYS A 74 -27.58 32.44 21.95
C LYS A 74 -28.90 31.86 21.42
N THR A 75 -29.60 32.57 20.53
CA THR A 75 -30.87 32.14 19.93
C THR A 75 -30.69 31.41 18.60
N ASP A 76 -29.47 31.39 18.05
CA ASP A 76 -29.19 30.64 16.83
C ASP A 76 -29.30 29.13 17.10
N ARG A 77 -30.11 28.45 16.31
CA ARG A 77 -30.20 26.99 16.34
C ARG A 77 -28.90 26.38 15.82
N LYS A 78 -28.24 25.57 16.64
CA LYS A 78 -27.03 24.83 16.28
C LYS A 78 -27.08 23.39 16.80
N GLU A 79 -27.16 22.45 15.86
CA GLU A 79 -27.30 21.01 16.13
C GLU A 79 -25.95 20.26 16.16
N HIS A 80 -24.87 20.86 15.66
CA HIS A 80 -23.54 20.24 15.60
C HIS A 80 -22.44 21.16 16.09
N GLY A 81 -21.31 20.62 16.51
CA GLY A 81 -20.16 21.42 16.89
C GLY A 81 -18.93 20.57 17.19
N TYR A 82 -17.77 21.10 16.84
CA TYR A 82 -16.50 20.47 17.12
C TYR A 82 -15.95 20.96 18.46
N THR A 83 -15.61 20.03 19.36
CA THR A 83 -15.17 20.30 20.72
C THR A 83 -13.88 19.57 21.05
N ASN A 84 -13.05 20.15 21.93
CA ASN A 84 -11.82 19.52 22.41
C ASN A 84 -12.08 18.32 23.33
N LYS A 85 -13.34 18.07 23.72
CA LYS A 85 -13.73 16.86 24.47
C LYS A 85 -13.72 15.60 23.59
N ASN A 86 -14.04 15.75 22.31
CA ASN A 86 -14.15 14.64 21.36
C ASN A 86 -13.00 14.73 20.36
N VAL A 87 -11.91 14.02 20.64
CA VAL A 87 -10.71 14.03 19.79
C VAL A 87 -10.24 12.64 19.42
N LEU A 88 -9.74 12.50 18.20
CA LEU A 88 -9.02 11.32 17.71
C LEU A 88 -7.61 11.76 17.28
N ASN A 89 -6.64 10.87 17.45
CA ASN A 89 -5.30 11.03 16.92
C ASN A 89 -5.33 10.77 15.40
N VAL A 90 -4.63 11.65 14.67
CA VAL A 90 -4.37 11.56 13.23
C VAL A 90 -2.85 11.68 13.04
N PRO A 91 -2.19 10.73 12.36
CA PRO A 91 -2.76 9.52 11.78
C PRO A 91 -3.24 8.49 12.81
N GLY A 92 -4.24 7.71 12.44
CA GLY A 92 -4.71 6.56 13.21
C GLY A 92 -6.06 6.04 12.74
N ASP A 93 -6.29 4.73 12.89
CA ASP A 93 -7.64 4.17 12.80
C ASP A 93 -8.51 4.66 13.97
N TRP A 94 -9.81 4.84 13.76
CA TRP A 94 -10.70 5.21 14.87
C TRP A 94 -11.03 4.04 15.80
N ASN A 95 -10.93 2.80 15.28
CA ASN A 95 -11.52 1.61 15.87
C ASN A 95 -10.96 1.30 17.25
N LEU A 96 -9.67 1.55 17.45
CA LEU A 96 -8.97 1.21 18.69
C LEU A 96 -8.59 2.44 19.53
N GLN A 97 -9.17 3.60 19.20
CA GLN A 97 -9.00 4.84 19.99
C GLN A 97 -10.13 5.07 21.00
N ASP A 98 -11.33 4.58 20.73
CA ASP A 98 -12.48 4.63 21.64
C ASP A 98 -13.33 3.35 21.44
N PRO A 99 -13.69 2.61 22.50
CA PRO A 99 -14.43 1.34 22.39
C PRO A 99 -15.71 1.39 21.56
N LYS A 100 -16.40 2.53 21.50
CA LYS A 100 -17.61 2.68 20.68
C LYS A 100 -17.36 2.54 19.18
N PHE A 101 -16.12 2.74 18.74
CA PHE A 101 -15.73 2.68 17.34
C PHE A 101 -15.26 1.30 16.88
N LEU A 102 -15.08 0.33 17.77
CA LEU A 102 -14.47 -0.96 17.44
C LEU A 102 -15.08 -1.57 16.17
N TYR A 103 -16.42 -1.69 16.16
CA TYR A 103 -17.20 -2.22 15.04
C TYR A 103 -17.86 -1.14 14.18
N TYR A 104 -17.53 0.14 14.39
CA TYR A 104 -18.19 1.22 13.68
C TYR A 104 -17.78 1.24 12.21
N GLU A 105 -18.78 1.02 11.35
CA GLU A 105 -18.70 1.22 9.90
C GLU A 105 -19.69 2.33 9.50
N GLY A 106 -19.18 3.49 9.10
CA GLY A 106 -20.01 4.67 8.89
C GLY A 106 -19.20 5.93 8.66
N THR A 107 -19.87 7.08 8.77
CA THR A 107 -19.23 8.39 8.58
C THR A 107 -18.75 9.00 9.90
N VAL A 108 -17.48 9.40 9.93
CA VAL A 108 -16.91 10.27 10.96
C VAL A 108 -16.37 11.54 10.32
N TRP A 109 -16.78 12.69 10.85
CA TRP A 109 -16.25 13.99 10.45
C TRP A 109 -15.08 14.36 11.35
N TYR A 110 -13.99 14.80 10.74
CA TYR A 110 -12.80 15.29 11.43
C TYR A 110 -12.64 16.79 11.20
N LYS A 111 -12.19 17.53 12.21
CA LYS A 111 -11.81 18.94 12.10
C LYS A 111 -10.44 19.22 12.72
N LYS A 112 -9.61 19.96 11.97
CA LYS A 112 -8.35 20.54 12.45
C LYS A 112 -8.34 22.05 12.19
N SER A 113 -8.14 22.82 13.24
CA SER A 113 -7.83 24.25 13.12
C SER A 113 -6.32 24.46 13.09
N PHE A 114 -5.84 25.40 12.28
CA PHE A 114 -4.43 25.74 12.15
C PHE A 114 -4.23 27.17 11.65
N ASP A 115 -3.11 27.76 12.05
CA ASP A 115 -2.62 29.02 11.48
C ASP A 115 -1.60 28.70 10.39
N PHE A 116 -1.54 29.55 9.37
CA PHE A 116 -0.67 29.36 8.22
C PHE A 116 0.01 30.67 7.88
N LYS A 117 1.29 30.79 8.21
CA LYS A 117 2.05 31.97 7.84
C LYS A 117 2.18 32.03 6.31
N ASN A 118 1.86 33.18 5.73
CA ASN A 118 1.90 33.37 4.30
C ASN A 118 3.24 32.92 3.72
N VAL A 119 3.18 32.16 2.63
CA VAL A 119 4.35 31.73 1.88
C VAL A 119 4.67 32.78 0.82
N ALA A 120 5.92 32.79 0.34
CA ALA A 120 6.30 33.67 -0.75
C ALA A 120 5.34 33.49 -1.95
N ALA A 121 5.02 34.58 -2.65
CA ALA A 121 3.99 34.63 -3.69
C ALA A 121 4.24 33.68 -4.87
N ASP A 122 5.46 33.15 -5.01
CA ASP A 122 5.89 32.20 -6.03
C ASP A 122 5.66 30.73 -5.65
N LYS A 123 5.17 30.45 -4.44
CA LYS A 123 4.89 29.10 -3.94
C LYS A 123 3.43 28.70 -4.06
N LYS A 124 3.23 27.44 -4.43
CA LYS A 124 1.97 26.71 -4.37
C LYS A 124 1.90 25.87 -3.10
N VAL A 125 0.69 25.70 -2.58
CA VAL A 125 0.41 24.86 -1.41
C VAL A 125 -0.46 23.70 -1.85
N PHE A 126 -0.08 22.49 -1.46
CA PHE A 126 -0.89 21.30 -1.68
C PHE A 126 -1.27 20.68 -0.33
N LEU A 127 -2.52 20.25 -0.19
CA LEU A 127 -2.93 19.41 0.92
C LEU A 127 -2.75 17.94 0.53
N HIS A 128 -1.91 17.22 1.26
CA HIS A 128 -1.58 15.82 1.01
C HIS A 128 -2.06 14.92 2.15
N PHE A 129 -2.68 13.80 1.79
CA PHE A 129 -3.07 12.73 2.70
C PHE A 129 -2.31 11.46 2.31
N GLY A 130 -1.68 10.80 3.28
CA GLY A 130 -0.98 9.54 3.03
C GLY A 130 -1.93 8.35 2.78
N ALA A 131 -3.10 8.35 3.41
CA ALA A 131 -4.23 7.43 3.20
C ALA A 131 -5.42 7.83 4.11
N VAL A 132 -6.63 7.58 3.61
CA VAL A 132 -7.88 7.69 4.37
C VAL A 132 -8.76 6.51 3.98
N ASN A 133 -9.22 5.71 4.95
CA ASN A 133 -10.07 4.55 4.65
C ASN A 133 -11.55 4.83 4.97
N TYR A 134 -12.50 4.73 4.04
CA TYR A 134 -12.37 4.36 2.60
C TYR A 134 -12.57 5.54 1.65
N LYS A 135 -13.61 6.36 1.90
CA LYS A 135 -13.92 7.58 1.15
C LYS A 135 -13.61 8.81 2.01
N ALA A 136 -13.02 9.82 1.39
CA ALA A 136 -12.79 11.14 1.99
C ALA A 136 -13.47 12.22 1.15
N ASP A 137 -14.30 13.07 1.75
CA ASP A 137 -14.70 14.37 1.18
C ASP A 137 -14.01 15.47 2.00
N VAL A 138 -13.23 16.34 1.34
CA VAL A 138 -12.29 17.27 2.00
C VAL A 138 -12.71 18.72 1.78
N TYR A 139 -12.72 19.49 2.86
CA TYR A 139 -13.16 20.89 2.88
C TYR A 139 -12.15 21.76 3.64
N LEU A 140 -11.77 22.89 3.07
CA LEU A 140 -10.94 23.89 3.72
C LEU A 140 -11.71 25.20 3.82
N ASN A 141 -11.84 25.74 5.03
CA ASN A 141 -12.54 27.00 5.28
C ASN A 141 -13.96 27.04 4.68
N GLY A 142 -14.69 25.92 4.79
CA GLY A 142 -16.04 25.73 4.25
C GLY A 142 -16.11 25.41 2.74
N LYS A 143 -15.00 25.49 2.01
CA LYS A 143 -14.95 25.20 0.56
C LYS A 143 -14.50 23.77 0.31
N LYS A 144 -15.21 23.03 -0.54
CA LYS A 144 -14.84 21.66 -0.94
C LYS A 144 -13.58 21.70 -1.82
N LEU A 145 -12.54 20.98 -1.42
CA LEU A 145 -11.31 20.80 -2.19
C LEU A 145 -11.40 19.61 -3.16
N GLY A 146 -12.16 18.57 -2.79
CA GLY A 146 -12.32 17.37 -3.61
C GLY A 146 -12.68 16.15 -2.77
N ALA A 147 -12.57 14.97 -3.39
CA ALA A 147 -12.80 13.70 -2.75
C ALA A 147 -11.83 12.62 -3.22
N HIS A 148 -11.63 11.59 -2.40
CA HIS A 148 -10.85 10.40 -2.73
C HIS A 148 -11.59 9.14 -2.31
N LYS A 149 -11.41 8.05 -3.06
CA LYS A 149 -11.86 6.70 -2.72
C LYS A 149 -10.70 5.73 -2.91
N GLY A 150 -10.47 4.89 -1.90
CA GLY A 150 -9.33 3.98 -1.85
C GLY A 150 -8.62 4.11 -0.51
N GLY A 151 -8.61 3.04 0.27
CA GLY A 151 -8.25 3.11 1.69
C GLY A 151 -6.75 3.15 2.03
N PHE A 152 -5.89 3.06 1.01
CA PHE A 152 -4.49 2.65 1.18
C PHE A 152 -3.50 3.45 0.33
N THR A 153 -3.98 4.36 -0.51
CA THR A 153 -3.16 5.15 -1.42
C THR A 153 -3.22 6.63 -1.08
N PRO A 154 -2.13 7.39 -1.35
CA PRO A 154 -2.09 8.81 -1.08
C PRO A 154 -2.81 9.63 -2.15
N PHE A 155 -3.27 10.82 -1.76
CA PHE A 155 -3.85 11.80 -2.67
C PHE A 155 -3.53 13.23 -2.24
N ASN A 156 -3.63 14.17 -3.20
CA ASN A 156 -3.38 15.58 -2.94
C ASN A 156 -4.33 16.51 -3.70
N PHE A 157 -4.54 17.70 -3.13
CA PHE A 157 -5.27 18.81 -3.74
C PHE A 157 -4.40 20.06 -3.74
N GLU A 158 -4.36 20.79 -4.86
CA GLU A 158 -3.82 22.15 -4.84
C GLU A 158 -4.77 23.05 -4.05
N VAL A 159 -4.23 23.83 -3.11
CA VAL A 159 -5.02 24.76 -2.31
C VAL A 159 -5.11 26.10 -3.04
N PRO A 160 -6.32 26.61 -3.34
CA PRO A 160 -6.47 27.91 -3.98
C PRO A 160 -5.79 29.03 -3.16
N PRO A 161 -5.01 29.94 -3.78
CA PRO A 161 -4.23 30.95 -3.04
C PRO A 161 -5.07 31.85 -2.13
N ASN A 162 -6.32 32.12 -2.50
CA ASN A 162 -7.25 32.96 -1.74
C ASN A 162 -7.99 32.21 -0.62
N LEU A 163 -7.82 30.89 -0.52
CA LEU A 163 -8.54 30.08 0.46
C LEU A 163 -7.80 29.99 1.79
N LEU A 164 -6.47 30.06 1.81
CA LEU A 164 -5.67 30.08 3.03
C LEU A 164 -5.61 31.49 3.63
N LYS A 165 -5.80 31.55 4.94
CA LYS A 165 -5.71 32.76 5.76
C LYS A 165 -4.48 32.69 6.65
N GLU A 166 -3.99 33.82 7.15
CA GLU A 166 -2.89 33.80 8.12
C GLU A 166 -3.27 33.08 9.42
N LYS A 167 -4.51 33.27 9.86
CA LYS A 167 -5.05 32.70 11.09
C LYS A 167 -6.45 32.12 10.90
N GLY A 168 -6.79 31.17 11.77
CA GLY A 168 -8.15 30.67 11.88
C GLY A 168 -8.58 29.80 10.70
N ASN A 169 -7.64 29.14 10.03
CA ASN A 169 -8.01 28.13 9.05
C ASN A 169 -8.60 26.91 9.77
N PHE A 170 -9.51 26.23 9.09
CA PHE A 170 -9.99 24.92 9.50
C PHE A 170 -10.11 23.98 8.31
N LEU A 171 -9.57 22.78 8.48
CA LEU A 171 -9.69 21.66 7.57
C LEU A 171 -10.73 20.70 8.14
N ILE A 172 -11.71 20.34 7.33
CA ILE A 172 -12.74 19.35 7.67
C ILE A 172 -12.69 18.20 6.66
N VAL A 173 -12.78 16.97 7.17
CA VAL A 173 -12.77 15.76 6.36
C VAL A 173 -13.91 14.86 6.80
N LYS A 174 -14.84 14.58 5.88
CA LYS A 174 -15.83 13.52 6.04
C LYS A 174 -15.18 12.21 5.63
N VAL A 175 -15.01 11.28 6.57
CA VAL A 175 -14.43 9.96 6.32
C VAL A 175 -15.50 8.90 6.44
N ASP A 176 -15.58 7.99 5.47
CA ASP A 176 -16.55 6.90 5.45
C ASP A 176 -15.87 5.57 5.10
N ASN A 177 -16.00 4.55 5.95
CA ASN A 177 -15.45 3.20 5.73
C ASN A 177 -16.54 2.15 5.45
N LYS A 178 -17.78 2.53 5.10
CA LYS A 178 -18.80 1.57 4.69
C LYS A 178 -18.27 0.71 3.54
N ARG A 179 -18.57 -0.58 3.61
CA ARG A 179 -18.19 -1.55 2.56
C ARG A 179 -19.24 -1.54 1.45
N TYR A 180 -18.78 -1.71 0.22
CA TYR A 180 -19.64 -1.72 -0.97
C TYR A 180 -19.18 -2.84 -1.92
N ALA A 181 -20.12 -3.44 -2.64
CA ALA A 181 -19.84 -4.56 -3.53
C ALA A 181 -18.94 -4.18 -4.72
N ASP A 182 -19.10 -2.96 -5.23
CA ASP A 182 -18.38 -2.40 -6.38
C ASP A 182 -17.12 -1.61 -6.00
N GLU A 183 -16.63 -1.74 -4.77
CA GLU A 183 -15.41 -1.09 -4.29
C GLU A 183 -14.26 -2.08 -4.13
N ILE A 184 -13.04 -1.56 -3.95
CA ILE A 184 -11.81 -2.36 -3.86
C ILE A 184 -11.08 -1.99 -2.56
N PRO A 185 -11.11 -2.85 -1.53
CA PRO A 185 -11.75 -4.18 -1.47
C PRO A 185 -13.29 -4.13 -1.46
N THR A 186 -13.90 -5.29 -1.70
CA THR A 186 -15.37 -5.49 -1.69
C THR A 186 -15.94 -5.70 -0.27
N LEU A 187 -17.16 -6.23 -0.15
CA LEU A 187 -17.89 -6.46 1.10
C LEU A 187 -17.21 -7.39 2.10
N ASN A 188 -16.35 -8.30 1.65
CA ASN A 188 -15.81 -9.38 2.47
C ASN A 188 -14.29 -9.48 2.33
N THR A 189 -13.60 -9.52 3.48
CA THR A 189 -12.15 -9.62 3.59
C THR A 189 -11.79 -10.39 4.87
N ASP A 190 -10.56 -10.90 4.98
CA ASP A 190 -10.08 -11.55 6.21
C ASP A 190 -9.33 -10.61 7.15
N TRP A 191 -9.43 -9.29 7.00
CA TRP A 191 -8.79 -8.30 7.88
C TRP A 191 -9.79 -7.27 8.40
N TRP A 192 -9.44 -6.59 9.50
CA TRP A 192 -10.30 -5.59 10.11
C TRP A 192 -10.51 -4.35 9.21
N ASN A 193 -11.75 -3.86 9.13
CA ASN A 193 -12.08 -2.65 8.38
C ASN A 193 -11.75 -1.37 9.19
N TYR A 194 -10.45 -1.10 9.32
CA TYR A 194 -9.95 0.08 10.04
C TYR A 194 -10.31 1.39 9.33
N GLY A 195 -11.27 2.14 9.86
CA GLY A 195 -11.69 3.44 9.31
C GLY A 195 -10.88 4.61 9.85
N GLY A 196 -10.89 5.73 9.12
CA GLY A 196 -10.30 7.00 9.57
C GLY A 196 -9.19 7.55 8.68
N ILE A 197 -8.54 8.61 9.15
CA ILE A 197 -7.36 9.21 8.52
C ILE A 197 -6.13 8.45 9.02
N THR A 198 -5.74 7.40 8.30
CA THR A 198 -4.85 6.36 8.80
C THR A 198 -3.36 6.64 8.59
N ARG A 199 -3.02 7.67 7.79
CA ARG A 199 -1.64 8.13 7.56
C ARG A 199 -1.55 9.66 7.54
N ASP A 200 -0.33 10.17 7.51
CA ASP A 200 0.00 11.58 7.71
C ASP A 200 -0.82 12.53 6.83
N VAL A 201 -1.14 13.69 7.41
CA VAL A 201 -1.75 14.83 6.71
C VAL A 201 -0.77 15.99 6.74
N GLN A 202 -0.48 16.56 5.56
CA GLN A 202 0.56 17.58 5.42
C GLN A 202 0.15 18.65 4.41
N LEU A 203 0.56 19.89 4.67
CA LEU A 203 0.68 20.91 3.64
C LEU A 203 2.05 20.79 2.98
N VAL A 204 2.10 20.64 1.67
CA VAL A 204 3.33 20.54 0.88
C VAL A 204 3.55 21.86 0.15
N LEU A 205 4.70 22.48 0.38
CA LEU A 205 5.06 23.78 -0.20
C LEU A 205 6.00 23.56 -1.39
N LEU A 206 5.57 23.99 -2.57
CA LEU A 206 6.28 23.78 -3.82
C LEU A 206 6.39 25.09 -4.61
N PRO A 207 7.44 25.29 -5.42
CA PRO A 207 7.48 26.41 -6.35
C PRO A 207 6.38 26.28 -7.41
N SER A 208 6.11 27.36 -8.15
CA SER A 208 5.08 27.39 -9.21
C SER A 208 5.31 26.35 -10.31
N ALA A 209 6.58 26.08 -10.66
CA ALA A 209 7.00 24.97 -11.50
C ALA A 209 7.91 24.05 -10.68
N PHE A 210 7.47 22.81 -10.46
CA PHE A 210 8.18 21.84 -9.63
C PHE A 210 8.29 20.49 -10.34
N MET A 211 9.30 19.70 -9.99
CA MET A 211 9.43 18.32 -10.42
C MET A 211 8.38 17.48 -9.67
N ARG A 212 7.29 17.10 -10.33
CA ARG A 212 6.16 16.38 -9.73
C ARG A 212 6.45 14.90 -9.52
N ASP A 213 7.10 14.28 -10.51
CA ASP A 213 7.36 12.85 -10.56
C ASP A 213 8.70 12.58 -11.25
N TYR A 214 9.35 11.48 -10.92
CA TYR A 214 10.62 11.09 -11.51
C TYR A 214 10.89 9.60 -11.30
N SER A 215 11.68 9.03 -12.19
CA SER A 215 12.20 7.68 -12.07
C SER A 215 13.70 7.69 -12.27
N VAL A 216 14.44 7.00 -11.42
CA VAL A 216 15.87 6.72 -11.59
C VAL A 216 16.09 5.26 -11.24
N GLN A 217 16.42 4.44 -12.23
CA GLN A 217 16.60 2.99 -12.08
C GLN A 217 17.89 2.53 -12.75
N LEU A 218 18.32 1.32 -12.40
CA LEU A 218 19.42 0.66 -13.10
C LEU A 218 18.91 0.09 -14.43
N SER A 219 19.64 0.33 -15.52
CA SER A 219 19.34 -0.32 -16.80
C SER A 219 19.68 -1.80 -16.74
N LYS A 220 18.70 -2.65 -17.05
CA LYS A 220 18.82 -4.12 -17.02
C LYS A 220 20.04 -4.62 -17.80
N SER A 221 20.25 -4.07 -18.99
CA SER A 221 21.36 -4.39 -19.90
C SER A 221 22.76 -4.21 -19.32
N SER A 222 22.92 -3.41 -18.26
CA SER A 222 24.22 -3.05 -17.68
C SER A 222 24.57 -3.83 -16.41
N VAL A 223 23.70 -4.74 -15.94
CA VAL A 223 23.90 -5.41 -14.64
C VAL A 223 25.18 -6.24 -14.56
N LEU A 224 25.60 -6.85 -15.66
CA LEU A 224 26.86 -7.61 -15.73
C LEU A 224 28.04 -6.78 -16.28
N ALA A 225 27.78 -5.57 -16.80
CA ALA A 225 28.82 -4.71 -17.34
C ALA A 225 29.72 -4.13 -16.24
N LYS A 226 30.99 -3.87 -16.54
CA LYS A 226 31.91 -3.24 -15.57
C LYS A 226 31.43 -1.85 -15.14
N GLU A 227 30.93 -1.07 -16.10
CA GLU A 227 30.31 0.21 -15.85
C GLU A 227 28.79 0.06 -15.89
N LYS A 228 28.10 0.61 -14.89
CA LYS A 228 26.65 0.51 -14.79
C LYS A 228 26.01 1.67 -15.50
N LYS A 229 24.81 1.46 -16.05
CA LYS A 229 24.02 2.50 -16.67
C LYS A 229 22.77 2.74 -15.84
N ILE A 230 22.53 3.99 -15.47
CA ILE A 230 21.23 4.41 -14.92
C ILE A 230 20.37 4.97 -16.04
N GLU A 231 19.07 4.74 -15.96
CA GLU A 231 18.08 5.28 -16.86
C GLU A 231 16.88 5.79 -16.08
N GLY A 232 16.17 6.75 -16.66
CA GLY A 232 15.13 7.42 -15.93
C GLY A 232 14.50 8.56 -16.68
N TRP A 233 13.65 9.27 -15.96
CA TRP A 233 12.95 10.43 -16.47
C TRP A 233 12.53 11.34 -15.31
N VAL A 234 12.24 12.59 -15.65
CA VAL A 234 11.65 13.60 -14.76
C VAL A 234 10.38 14.14 -15.41
N LYS A 235 9.36 14.44 -14.60
CA LYS A 235 8.13 15.12 -15.00
C LYS A 235 7.89 16.33 -14.10
N PHE A 236 7.72 17.48 -14.71
CA PHE A 236 7.36 18.73 -14.06
C PHE A 236 5.84 18.88 -13.93
N SER A 237 5.40 19.83 -13.10
CA SER A 237 4.00 20.24 -12.97
C SER A 237 3.45 20.95 -14.20
N ASN A 238 4.33 21.56 -14.98
CA ASN A 238 4.05 22.35 -16.18
C ASN A 238 5.32 22.41 -17.05
N GLY A 239 5.17 22.86 -18.30
CA GLY A 239 6.30 22.97 -19.22
C GLY A 239 7.38 23.92 -18.74
N VAL A 240 8.64 23.50 -18.85
CA VAL A 240 9.85 24.28 -18.58
C VAL A 240 10.82 24.20 -19.76
N ASN A 241 11.74 25.15 -19.83
CA ASN A 241 12.89 25.14 -20.75
C ASN A 241 14.14 25.48 -19.93
N GLU A 242 14.74 24.46 -19.33
CA GLU A 242 15.88 24.63 -18.43
C GLU A 242 16.75 23.36 -18.34
N ASN A 243 18.02 23.55 -17.96
CA ASN A 243 18.90 22.44 -17.62
C ASN A 243 18.62 21.97 -16.20
N LEU A 244 18.20 20.71 -16.08
CA LEU A 244 18.12 20.00 -14.80
C LEU A 244 19.47 19.36 -14.50
N LEU A 245 19.94 19.51 -13.26
CA LEU A 245 21.15 18.86 -12.80
C LEU A 245 20.84 17.58 -12.01
N LEU A 246 21.37 16.43 -12.48
CA LEU A 246 21.37 15.16 -11.75
C LEU A 246 22.74 14.94 -11.11
N GLU A 247 22.74 14.73 -9.79
CA GLU A 247 23.95 14.48 -9.01
C GLU A 247 23.82 13.20 -8.17
N ILE A 248 24.90 12.42 -8.13
CA ILE A 248 25.12 11.35 -7.15
C ILE A 248 26.46 11.67 -6.46
N PRO A 249 26.45 12.49 -5.38
CA PRO A 249 27.67 13.07 -4.83
C PRO A 249 28.72 12.04 -4.41
N GLU A 250 28.28 10.93 -3.82
CA GLU A 250 29.18 9.85 -3.38
C GLU A 250 30.00 9.24 -4.53
N LEU A 251 29.42 9.19 -5.73
CA LEU A 251 30.06 8.68 -6.93
C LEU A 251 30.78 9.76 -7.74
N LYS A 252 30.84 11.00 -7.22
CA LYS A 252 31.32 12.20 -7.94
C LYS A 252 30.68 12.35 -9.32
N PHE A 253 29.43 11.90 -9.44
CA PHE A 253 28.70 11.86 -10.70
C PHE A 253 27.79 13.09 -10.80
N LYS A 254 27.87 13.78 -11.94
CA LYS A 254 27.12 15.00 -12.23
C LYS A 254 26.81 15.08 -13.72
N LYS A 255 25.54 15.25 -14.10
CA LYS A 255 25.09 15.42 -15.49
C LYS A 255 23.97 16.43 -15.60
N GLU A 256 23.99 17.20 -16.68
CA GLU A 256 22.90 18.08 -17.07
C GLU A 256 21.94 17.33 -18.00
N ILE A 257 20.65 17.61 -17.84
CA ILE A 257 19.55 17.08 -18.64
C ILE A 257 18.78 18.29 -19.16
N MET A 258 18.76 18.48 -20.47
CA MET A 258 17.94 19.51 -21.10
C MET A 258 16.47 19.10 -21.01
N VAL A 259 15.64 19.90 -20.35
CA VAL A 259 14.19 19.70 -20.30
C VAL A 259 13.52 20.69 -21.23
N ASN A 260 12.81 20.18 -22.25
CA ASN A 260 12.00 20.96 -23.17
C ASN A 260 10.56 20.46 -23.11
N GLY A 261 9.69 21.19 -22.41
CA GLY A 261 8.31 20.76 -22.13
C GLY A 261 8.16 20.30 -20.68
N ASP A 262 7.24 19.37 -20.42
CA ASP A 262 6.92 18.94 -19.05
C ASP A 262 7.72 17.73 -18.58
N SER A 263 8.58 17.17 -19.42
CA SER A 263 9.29 15.93 -19.12
C SER A 263 10.59 15.79 -19.91
N ALA A 264 11.52 15.01 -19.36
CA ALA A 264 12.74 14.61 -20.03
C ALA A 264 13.16 13.21 -19.58
N ALA A 265 13.58 12.39 -20.52
CA ALA A 265 14.22 11.10 -20.25
C ALA A 265 15.74 11.24 -20.30
N PHE A 266 16.44 10.37 -19.58
CA PHE A 266 17.90 10.34 -19.57
C PHE A 266 18.43 8.92 -19.43
N SER A 267 19.68 8.73 -19.85
CA SER A 267 20.40 7.48 -19.67
C SER A 267 21.90 7.77 -19.63
N PHE A 268 22.55 7.39 -18.52
CA PHE A 268 23.95 7.72 -18.28
C PHE A 268 24.71 6.55 -17.69
N THR A 269 25.96 6.40 -18.13
CA THR A 269 26.92 5.50 -17.48
C THR A 269 27.44 6.13 -16.19
N VAL A 270 27.42 5.36 -15.11
CA VAL A 270 27.83 5.78 -13.76
C VAL A 270 28.99 4.88 -13.31
N PRO A 271 30.16 5.45 -13.00
CA PRO A 271 31.31 4.66 -12.55
C PRO A 271 31.13 4.15 -11.12
N ALA A 272 31.69 2.96 -10.84
CA ALA A 272 31.79 2.37 -9.50
C ALA A 272 30.47 2.28 -8.70
N LEU A 273 29.34 2.12 -9.40
CA LEU A 273 28.03 1.98 -8.78
C LEU A 273 27.86 0.57 -8.18
N ALA A 274 27.70 0.48 -6.87
CA ALA A 274 27.41 -0.76 -6.16
C ALA A 274 25.93 -1.11 -6.25
N LEU A 275 25.63 -2.40 -6.40
CA LEU A 275 24.27 -2.90 -6.53
C LEU A 275 23.65 -3.15 -5.15
N TRP A 276 22.41 -2.71 -4.98
CA TRP A 276 21.60 -2.99 -3.80
C TRP A 276 21.24 -4.48 -3.75
N SER A 277 21.31 -5.07 -2.56
CA SER A 277 20.82 -6.42 -2.25
C SER A 277 20.48 -6.52 -0.77
N PRO A 278 19.81 -7.59 -0.30
CA PRO A 278 19.59 -7.82 1.13
C PRO A 278 20.88 -7.85 1.98
N LYS A 279 21.98 -8.37 1.41
CA LYS A 279 23.31 -8.43 2.07
C LYS A 279 24.01 -7.06 2.05
N LEU A 280 23.85 -6.28 0.97
CA LEU A 280 24.44 -4.96 0.79
C LEU A 280 23.34 -3.95 0.39
N PRO A 281 22.57 -3.40 1.34
CA PRO A 281 21.47 -2.48 1.07
C PRO A 281 21.96 -1.06 0.74
N LYS A 282 22.81 -0.94 -0.29
CA LYS A 282 23.42 0.32 -0.67
C LYS A 282 22.37 1.27 -1.24
N LEU A 283 22.19 2.41 -0.58
CA LEU A 283 21.39 3.54 -1.05
C LEU A 283 22.30 4.72 -1.34
N TYR A 284 22.13 5.34 -2.49
CA TYR A 284 22.82 6.56 -2.88
C TYR A 284 21.90 7.76 -2.71
N GLN A 285 22.46 8.89 -2.27
CA GLN A 285 21.76 10.16 -2.36
C GLN A 285 21.75 10.60 -3.82
N VAL A 286 20.55 10.64 -4.42
CA VAL A 286 20.31 11.17 -5.76
C VAL A 286 19.68 12.55 -5.60
N ILE A 287 20.28 13.54 -6.25
CA ILE A 287 19.84 14.93 -6.19
C ILE A 287 19.44 15.38 -7.59
N LEU A 288 18.22 15.88 -7.74
CA LEU A 288 17.77 16.57 -8.94
C LEU A 288 17.59 18.05 -8.59
N THR A 289 18.31 18.94 -9.26
CA THR A 289 18.23 20.39 -9.03
C THR A 289 17.83 21.09 -10.31
N SER A 290 16.66 21.73 -10.28
CA SER A 290 16.15 22.63 -11.32
C SER A 290 16.40 24.08 -10.90
N LYS A 291 16.00 25.08 -11.71
CA LYS A 291 16.17 26.49 -11.35
C LYS A 291 15.48 26.85 -10.03
N ASN A 292 14.28 26.30 -9.79
CA ASN A 292 13.42 26.68 -8.67
C ASN A 292 13.07 25.51 -7.73
N ASP A 293 13.36 24.26 -8.11
CA ASP A 293 13.04 23.07 -7.31
C ASP A 293 14.28 22.20 -7.07
N LYS A 294 14.28 21.49 -5.94
CA LYS A 294 15.34 20.54 -5.59
C LYS A 294 14.76 19.32 -4.90
N ILE A 295 15.00 18.15 -5.49
CA ILE A 295 14.66 16.85 -4.91
C ILE A 295 15.92 16.20 -4.39
N LYS A 296 15.84 15.64 -3.18
CA LYS A 296 16.82 14.68 -2.66
C LYS A 296 16.08 13.37 -2.36
N ASP A 297 16.61 12.27 -2.84
CA ASP A 297 16.09 10.93 -2.51
C ASP A 297 17.24 9.96 -2.22
N LYS A 298 16.92 8.89 -1.50
CA LYS A 298 17.82 7.76 -1.28
C LYS A 298 17.34 6.60 -2.16
N ILE A 299 18.16 6.22 -3.14
CA ILE A 299 17.80 5.23 -4.15
C ILE A 299 18.85 4.13 -4.17
N GLY A 300 18.39 2.88 -4.12
CA GLY A 300 19.21 1.70 -4.38
C GLY A 300 19.07 1.27 -5.84
N PHE A 301 20.11 0.62 -6.37
CA PHE A 301 20.15 0.21 -7.78
C PHE A 301 20.34 -1.30 -7.87
N ARG A 302 19.40 -1.99 -8.53
CA ARG A 302 19.41 -3.45 -8.68
C ARG A 302 18.62 -3.86 -9.90
N THR A 303 18.89 -5.03 -10.45
CA THR A 303 17.98 -5.69 -11.40
C THR A 303 17.26 -6.84 -10.73
N ILE A 304 16.04 -7.13 -11.20
CA ILE A 304 15.30 -8.34 -10.88
C ILE A 304 14.70 -8.88 -12.18
N GLU A 305 14.96 -10.15 -12.47
CA GLU A 305 14.61 -10.78 -13.74
C GLU A 305 14.21 -12.25 -13.53
N VAL A 306 13.50 -12.80 -14.50
CA VAL A 306 13.19 -14.23 -14.58
C VAL A 306 13.93 -14.82 -15.77
N GLN A 307 14.60 -15.94 -15.55
CA GLN A 307 15.26 -16.73 -16.59
C GLN A 307 14.87 -18.20 -16.43
N GLY A 308 13.98 -18.68 -17.30
CA GLY A 308 13.37 -20.00 -17.16
C GLY A 308 12.60 -20.08 -15.84
N ASP A 309 12.89 -21.10 -15.04
CA ASP A 309 12.28 -21.35 -13.73
C ASP A 309 12.97 -20.62 -12.56
N LYS A 310 13.95 -19.74 -12.83
CA LYS A 310 14.73 -19.03 -11.81
C LYS A 310 14.43 -17.54 -11.76
N ILE A 311 14.52 -16.98 -10.55
CA ILE A 311 14.52 -15.54 -10.31
C ILE A 311 15.96 -15.08 -10.07
N LEU A 312 16.38 -14.03 -10.77
CA LEU A 312 17.73 -13.47 -10.71
C LEU A 312 17.71 -12.07 -10.08
N LEU A 313 18.39 -11.89 -8.96
CA LEU A 313 18.71 -10.58 -8.38
C LEU A 313 20.13 -10.21 -8.77
N ASN A 314 20.30 -9.10 -9.47
CA ASN A 314 21.61 -8.64 -9.97
C ASN A 314 22.35 -9.67 -10.84
N GLY A 315 21.61 -10.48 -11.59
CA GLY A 315 22.15 -11.55 -12.46
C GLY A 315 22.44 -12.88 -11.74
N SER A 316 22.26 -12.96 -10.43
CA SER A 316 22.47 -14.18 -9.64
C SER A 316 21.15 -14.78 -9.16
N PRO A 317 20.97 -16.12 -9.19
CA PRO A 317 19.80 -16.78 -8.63
C PRO A 317 19.59 -16.42 -7.16
N VAL A 318 18.32 -16.24 -6.77
CA VAL A 318 17.94 -15.92 -5.39
C VAL A 318 16.78 -16.79 -4.94
N PHE A 319 16.83 -17.23 -3.68
CA PHE A 319 15.69 -17.82 -3.00
C PHE A 319 15.08 -16.82 -2.01
N PHE A 320 13.76 -16.67 -2.08
CA PHE A 320 13.00 -15.75 -1.25
C PHE A 320 12.59 -16.42 0.06
N ARG A 321 13.30 -16.07 1.12
CA ARG A 321 12.96 -16.40 2.51
C ARG A 321 12.00 -15.30 3.00
N GLY A 322 10.73 -15.44 2.66
CA GLY A 322 9.71 -14.42 2.87
C GLY A 322 8.90 -14.58 4.16
N ILE A 323 8.09 -13.57 4.48
CA ILE A 323 7.03 -13.67 5.48
C ILE A 323 5.94 -12.64 5.16
N CYS A 324 4.67 -13.01 5.30
CA CYS A 324 3.57 -12.08 5.08
C CYS A 324 3.44 -11.11 6.26
N ILE A 325 3.01 -9.87 5.99
CA ILE A 325 2.77 -8.85 7.00
C ILE A 325 1.51 -8.05 6.62
N HIS A 326 0.59 -7.92 7.57
CA HIS A 326 -0.47 -6.91 7.53
C HIS A 326 0.03 -5.58 8.12
N GLU A 327 -0.53 -4.45 7.71
CA GLU A 327 -0.13 -3.11 8.20
C GLU A 327 -0.70 -2.82 9.59
N GLU A 328 -0.38 -3.67 10.56
CA GLU A 328 -0.92 -3.65 11.91
C GLU A 328 0.20 -3.77 12.95
N ILE A 329 0.05 -3.03 14.05
CA ILE A 329 0.82 -3.22 15.28
C ILE A 329 -0.08 -4.01 16.23
N PRO A 330 0.20 -5.30 16.49
CA PRO A 330 -0.73 -6.19 17.21
C PRO A 330 -1.02 -5.77 18.65
N ASN A 331 -0.06 -5.17 19.35
CA ASN A 331 -0.25 -4.56 20.67
C ASN A 331 0.24 -3.11 20.63
N PRO A 332 -0.65 -2.11 20.78
CA PRO A 332 -2.02 -2.18 21.32
C PRO A 332 -3.13 -2.65 20.34
N GLY A 333 -2.78 -3.08 19.13
CA GLY A 333 -3.76 -3.30 18.07
C GLY A 333 -4.07 -1.94 17.46
N ARG A 334 -3.54 -1.65 16.28
CA ARG A 334 -3.83 -0.44 15.49
C ARG A 334 -3.14 -0.56 14.15
N ARG A 335 -3.51 0.28 13.20
CA ARG A 335 -2.72 0.39 11.97
C ARG A 335 -1.31 0.90 12.25
N ALA A 336 -0.34 0.30 11.55
CA ALA A 336 1.02 0.80 11.49
C ALA A 336 1.05 2.05 10.58
N SER A 337 1.74 3.11 11.01
CA SER A 337 1.80 4.35 10.23
C SER A 337 3.17 5.06 10.28
N SER A 338 4.03 4.72 11.24
CA SER A 338 5.27 5.46 11.51
C SER A 338 6.56 4.70 11.15
N ASN A 339 7.69 5.41 11.12
CA ASN A 339 9.02 4.79 11.02
C ASN A 339 9.32 3.84 12.19
N ALA A 340 8.81 4.14 13.39
CA ALA A 340 8.98 3.27 14.56
C ALA A 340 8.22 1.95 14.38
N ASP A 341 6.99 2.01 13.85
CA ASP A 341 6.17 0.84 13.54
C ASP A 341 6.84 -0.05 12.47
N ALA A 342 7.31 0.59 11.39
CA ALA A 342 8.04 -0.10 10.33
C ALA A 342 9.30 -0.79 10.86
N LEU A 343 10.09 -0.10 11.70
CA LEU A 343 11.28 -0.67 12.31
C LEU A 343 10.95 -1.82 13.26
N GLN A 344 9.88 -1.72 14.05
CA GLN A 344 9.43 -2.77 14.97
C GLN A 344 9.12 -4.06 14.19
N LEU A 345 8.29 -3.96 13.15
CA LEU A 345 7.88 -5.12 12.34
C LEU A 345 9.07 -5.70 11.57
N LEU A 346 9.87 -4.87 10.90
CA LEU A 346 10.99 -5.35 10.07
C LEU A 346 12.19 -5.86 10.90
N LYS A 347 12.30 -5.50 12.18
CA LYS A 347 13.24 -6.15 13.10
C LYS A 347 12.88 -7.62 13.34
N GLN A 348 11.60 -7.94 13.52
CA GLN A 348 11.14 -9.32 13.66
C GLN A 348 11.42 -10.13 12.38
N VAL A 349 11.27 -9.51 11.20
CA VAL A 349 11.62 -10.13 9.91
C VAL A 349 13.11 -10.50 9.85
N LYS A 350 13.99 -9.57 10.26
CA LYS A 350 15.44 -9.86 10.34
C LYS A 350 15.73 -10.96 11.36
N GLU A 351 15.03 -10.97 12.49
CA GLU A 351 15.20 -11.98 13.53
C GLU A 351 14.82 -13.40 13.03
N LEU A 352 13.81 -13.50 12.15
CA LEU A 352 13.42 -14.72 11.45
C LEU A 352 14.45 -15.18 10.40
N ASN A 353 15.47 -14.37 10.10
CA ASN A 353 16.37 -14.53 8.96
C ASN A 353 15.66 -14.52 7.59
N ALA A 354 14.54 -13.78 7.51
CA ALA A 354 13.87 -13.52 6.26
C ALA A 354 14.60 -12.42 5.46
N ASN A 355 14.69 -12.59 4.14
CA ASN A 355 15.24 -11.61 3.21
C ASN A 355 14.17 -10.88 2.39
N MET A 356 12.90 -11.27 2.55
CA MET A 356 11.75 -10.73 1.84
C MET A 356 10.54 -10.58 2.77
N VAL A 357 9.66 -9.64 2.45
CA VAL A 357 8.31 -9.54 3.01
C VAL A 357 7.27 -9.44 1.91
N ARG A 358 6.12 -10.08 2.12
CA ARG A 358 4.88 -9.81 1.36
C ARG A 358 4.01 -8.87 2.17
N LEU A 359 3.87 -7.64 1.69
CA LEU A 359 3.05 -6.62 2.34
C LEU A 359 1.62 -6.74 1.84
N ALA A 360 0.82 -7.49 2.59
CA ALA A 360 -0.53 -7.89 2.23
C ALA A 360 -1.59 -6.96 2.87
N HIS A 361 -2.77 -6.78 2.28
CA HIS A 361 -3.20 -7.09 0.89
C HIS A 361 -3.40 -5.79 0.10
N TYR A 362 -2.60 -4.78 0.42
CA TYR A 362 -2.81 -3.41 -0.02
C TYR A 362 -1.49 -2.64 0.12
N PRO A 363 -1.34 -1.46 -0.52
CA PRO A 363 -0.14 -0.66 -0.36
C PRO A 363 0.02 -0.25 1.10
N HIS A 364 1.09 -0.70 1.78
CA HIS A 364 1.45 -0.24 3.13
C HIS A 364 1.97 1.21 3.10
N ASN A 365 2.16 1.84 4.26
CA ASN A 365 2.69 3.19 4.38
C ASN A 365 4.13 3.28 3.81
N GLU A 366 4.49 4.47 3.32
CA GLU A 366 5.80 4.68 2.69
C GLU A 366 6.97 4.50 3.69
N ASN A 367 6.73 4.66 5.00
CA ASN A 367 7.73 4.40 6.04
C ASN A 367 8.15 2.92 6.03
N MET A 368 7.21 1.98 5.88
CA MET A 368 7.49 0.54 5.74
C MET A 368 8.43 0.25 4.57
N ILE A 369 8.12 0.82 3.41
CA ILE A 369 8.88 0.57 2.18
C ILE A 369 10.29 1.18 2.26
N ARG A 370 10.41 2.41 2.76
CA ARG A 370 11.72 3.08 2.92
C ARG A 370 12.58 2.40 3.99
N MET A 371 11.96 1.85 5.03
CA MET A 371 12.66 1.06 6.03
C MET A 371 13.15 -0.27 5.44
N ALA A 372 12.35 -0.95 4.61
CA ALA A 372 12.77 -2.16 3.91
C ALA A 372 13.95 -1.92 2.95
N ASP A 373 13.94 -0.81 2.19
CA ASP A 373 15.08 -0.33 1.40
C ASP A 373 16.35 -0.22 2.25
N SER A 374 16.23 0.40 3.43
CA SER A 374 17.36 0.70 4.32
C SER A 374 17.90 -0.54 5.04
N LEU A 375 17.02 -1.49 5.39
CA LEU A 375 17.39 -2.71 6.11
C LEU A 375 17.82 -3.86 5.18
N GLY A 376 17.65 -3.72 3.86
CA GLY A 376 17.96 -4.80 2.92
C GLY A 376 16.95 -5.93 3.03
N ILE A 377 15.68 -5.60 2.82
CA ILE A 377 14.57 -6.55 2.81
C ILE A 377 13.83 -6.37 1.48
N LEU A 378 13.69 -7.43 0.69
CA LEU A 378 12.92 -7.45 -0.54
C LEU A 378 11.43 -7.32 -0.23
N VAL A 379 10.67 -6.71 -1.13
CA VAL A 379 9.25 -6.43 -0.92
C VAL A 379 8.42 -6.92 -2.10
N TRP A 380 7.36 -7.64 -1.78
CA TRP A 380 6.18 -7.81 -2.62
C TRP A 380 5.11 -6.83 -2.14
N SER A 381 4.63 -5.98 -3.05
CA SER A 381 3.63 -4.94 -2.76
C SER A 381 2.37 -5.19 -3.59
N GLU A 382 1.19 -5.06 -2.98
CA GLU A 382 -0.07 -5.58 -3.51
C GLU A 382 -1.20 -4.55 -3.45
N ILE A 383 -2.17 -4.64 -4.37
CA ILE A 383 -3.45 -3.91 -4.30
C ILE A 383 -4.59 -4.83 -3.83
N PRO A 384 -5.66 -4.31 -3.19
CA PRO A 384 -6.70 -5.12 -2.57
C PRO A 384 -7.77 -5.65 -3.54
N VAL A 385 -7.36 -6.14 -4.72
CA VAL A 385 -8.20 -6.96 -5.61
C VAL A 385 -8.25 -8.36 -5.00
N TYR A 386 -9.19 -8.54 -4.08
CA TYR A 386 -9.22 -9.65 -3.13
C TYR A 386 -10.58 -10.36 -3.18
N TRP A 387 -10.56 -11.69 -3.32
CA TRP A 387 -11.76 -12.54 -3.41
C TRP A 387 -12.75 -12.10 -4.51
N THR A 388 -14.01 -11.88 -4.13
CA THR A 388 -15.17 -11.76 -5.02
C THR A 388 -15.37 -10.33 -5.50
N ILE A 389 -14.35 -9.75 -6.13
CA ILE A 389 -14.45 -8.48 -6.85
C ILE A 389 -15.44 -8.63 -8.02
N ASP A 390 -16.19 -7.57 -8.33
CA ASP A 390 -17.08 -7.50 -9.48
C ASP A 390 -16.26 -7.33 -10.78
N PHE A 391 -15.75 -8.45 -11.30
CA PHE A 391 -14.81 -8.49 -12.44
C PHE A 391 -15.43 -8.11 -13.79
N ASP A 392 -16.76 -8.13 -13.91
CA ASP A 392 -17.47 -7.74 -15.14
C ASP A 392 -17.66 -6.22 -15.25
N ASN A 393 -17.39 -5.49 -14.18
CA ASN A 393 -17.68 -4.06 -14.10
C ASN A 393 -16.46 -3.20 -14.48
N ALA A 394 -16.58 -2.49 -15.60
CA ALA A 394 -15.52 -1.63 -16.13
C ALA A 394 -15.12 -0.49 -15.16
N GLU A 395 -16.05 0.02 -14.35
CA GLU A 395 -15.72 1.02 -13.34
C GLU A 395 -14.89 0.43 -12.20
N VAL A 396 -15.15 -0.82 -11.82
CA VAL A 396 -14.33 -1.55 -10.82
C VAL A 396 -12.92 -1.77 -11.37
N LEU A 397 -12.78 -2.12 -12.65
CA LEU A 397 -11.47 -2.20 -13.30
C LEU A 397 -10.74 -0.86 -13.31
N ARG A 398 -11.45 0.24 -13.58
CA ARG A 398 -10.89 1.60 -13.52
C ARG A 398 -10.40 1.94 -12.11
N LYS A 399 -11.18 1.60 -11.06
CA LYS A 399 -10.78 1.77 -9.65
C LYS A 399 -9.52 0.94 -9.32
N ALA A 400 -9.44 -0.30 -9.80
CA ALA A 400 -8.28 -1.18 -9.59
C ALA A 400 -7.02 -0.60 -10.25
N LYS A 401 -7.13 -0.18 -11.52
CA LYS A 401 -6.04 0.48 -12.26
C LYS A 401 -5.62 1.77 -11.57
N GLN A 402 -6.55 2.56 -11.01
CA GLN A 402 -6.20 3.75 -10.25
C GLN A 402 -5.34 3.42 -9.02
N GLN A 403 -5.75 2.46 -8.18
CA GLN A 403 -4.96 2.08 -7.00
C GLN A 403 -3.60 1.48 -7.37
N LEU A 404 -3.54 0.69 -8.46
CA LEU A 404 -2.29 0.18 -9.01
C LEU A 404 -1.36 1.32 -9.45
N ASN A 405 -1.91 2.30 -10.17
CA ASN A 405 -1.17 3.46 -10.64
C ASN A 405 -0.61 4.29 -9.48
N GLU A 406 -1.41 4.51 -8.44
CA GLU A 406 -1.01 5.26 -7.24
C GLU A 406 0.10 4.53 -6.47
N MET A 407 -0.01 3.21 -6.27
CA MET A 407 1.02 2.38 -5.64
C MET A 407 2.34 2.45 -6.40
N ILE A 408 2.35 2.15 -7.70
CA ILE A 408 3.56 2.14 -8.52
C ILE A 408 4.17 3.55 -8.62
N THR A 409 3.33 4.59 -8.71
CA THR A 409 3.82 5.98 -8.79
C THR A 409 4.53 6.41 -7.52
N ARG A 410 4.01 6.06 -6.34
CA ARG A 410 4.64 6.39 -5.07
C ARG A 410 6.01 5.70 -4.92
N ASP A 411 6.09 4.43 -5.32
CA ASP A 411 7.17 3.55 -4.85
C ASP A 411 8.14 3.06 -5.93
N ARG A 412 8.02 3.47 -7.21
CA ARG A 412 8.90 3.00 -8.32
C ARG A 412 10.39 3.17 -8.07
N ASN A 413 10.81 4.11 -7.21
CA ASN A 413 12.23 4.33 -6.88
C ASN A 413 12.72 3.51 -5.67
N ARG A 414 11.90 2.59 -5.14
CA ARG A 414 12.23 1.76 -3.97
C ARG A 414 12.86 0.44 -4.39
N ALA A 415 14.16 0.29 -4.18
CA ALA A 415 14.93 -0.87 -4.66
C ALA A 415 14.44 -2.21 -4.05
N SER A 416 13.97 -2.17 -2.81
CA SER A 416 13.40 -3.30 -2.09
C SER A 416 12.23 -3.94 -2.81
N ILE A 417 11.33 -3.16 -3.40
CA ILE A 417 10.18 -3.72 -4.11
C ILE A 417 10.66 -4.44 -5.36
N ILE A 418 10.37 -5.73 -5.45
CA ILE A 418 10.71 -6.58 -6.59
C ILE A 418 9.49 -7.16 -7.30
N VAL A 419 8.34 -7.21 -6.61
CA VAL A 419 7.09 -7.75 -7.15
C VAL A 419 5.95 -6.75 -6.93
N TRP A 420 5.23 -6.44 -8.02
CA TRP A 420 3.90 -5.84 -7.97
C TRP A 420 2.85 -6.95 -8.05
N SER A 421 1.96 -7.03 -7.08
CA SER A 421 0.86 -7.99 -7.09
C SER A 421 -0.46 -7.33 -7.43
N VAL A 422 -1.19 -7.96 -8.35
CA VAL A 422 -2.46 -7.44 -8.88
C VAL A 422 -3.70 -8.05 -8.22
N GLY A 423 -3.54 -8.98 -7.27
CA GLY A 423 -4.66 -9.52 -6.50
C GLY A 423 -4.37 -10.83 -5.77
N ASN A 424 -5.37 -11.34 -5.06
CA ASN A 424 -5.27 -12.50 -4.19
C ASN A 424 -6.57 -13.33 -4.13
N GLU A 425 -6.45 -14.65 -4.31
CA GLU A 425 -7.52 -15.66 -4.11
C GLU A 425 -8.82 -15.29 -4.83
N THR A 426 -8.72 -15.02 -6.12
CA THR A 426 -9.84 -14.52 -6.92
C THR A 426 -10.47 -15.66 -7.72
N PRO A 427 -11.81 -15.86 -7.64
CA PRO A 427 -12.49 -16.98 -8.28
C PRO A 427 -12.23 -17.08 -9.79
N LEU A 428 -12.08 -18.30 -10.29
CA LEU A 428 -11.77 -18.55 -11.70
C LEU A 428 -13.00 -18.31 -12.60
N THR A 429 -12.95 -17.23 -13.37
CA THR A 429 -13.86 -16.95 -14.49
C THR A 429 -13.08 -16.29 -15.65
N ASP A 430 -13.65 -16.30 -16.85
CA ASP A 430 -13.06 -15.60 -18.00
C ASP A 430 -12.98 -14.08 -17.75
N ALA A 431 -14.02 -13.50 -17.14
CA ALA A 431 -14.07 -12.10 -16.77
C ALA A 431 -12.95 -11.73 -15.79
N ARG A 432 -12.76 -12.53 -14.73
CA ARG A 432 -11.66 -12.36 -13.77
C ARG A 432 -10.31 -12.44 -14.45
N THR A 433 -10.11 -13.43 -15.31
CA THR A 433 -8.82 -13.63 -16.01
C THR A 433 -8.50 -12.45 -16.91
N LYS A 434 -9.48 -11.95 -17.68
CA LYS A 434 -9.35 -10.75 -18.50
C LYS A 434 -9.02 -9.53 -17.63
N PHE A 435 -9.83 -9.26 -16.61
CA PHE A 435 -9.64 -8.13 -15.69
C PHE A 435 -8.22 -8.09 -15.11
N MET A 436 -7.76 -9.22 -14.56
CA MET A 436 -6.46 -9.30 -13.91
C MET A 436 -5.31 -9.27 -14.92
N SER A 437 -5.47 -9.85 -16.10
CA SER A 437 -4.46 -9.74 -17.18
C SER A 437 -4.24 -8.30 -17.63
N GLU A 438 -5.31 -7.47 -17.66
CA GLU A 438 -5.20 -6.04 -17.93
C GLU A 438 -4.44 -5.29 -16.83
N LEU A 439 -4.61 -5.69 -15.56
CA LEU A 439 -3.81 -5.14 -14.46
C LEU A 439 -2.34 -5.54 -14.56
N VAL A 440 -2.05 -6.79 -14.92
CA VAL A 440 -0.67 -7.26 -15.16
C VAL A 440 -0.03 -6.44 -16.28
N GLN A 441 -0.74 -6.24 -17.39
CA GLN A 441 -0.25 -5.43 -18.51
C GLN A 441 -0.03 -3.97 -18.08
N THR A 442 -0.95 -3.40 -17.30
CA THR A 442 -0.84 -2.02 -16.78
C THR A 442 0.41 -1.88 -15.91
N ALA A 443 0.65 -2.81 -14.98
CA ALA A 443 1.85 -2.80 -14.13
C ALA A 443 3.14 -2.87 -14.97
N LYS A 444 3.20 -3.78 -15.95
CA LYS A 444 4.37 -3.93 -16.85
C LYS A 444 4.62 -2.70 -17.72
N GLN A 445 3.56 -2.02 -18.18
CA GLN A 445 3.67 -0.77 -18.94
C GLN A 445 4.16 0.40 -18.08
N MET A 446 3.74 0.47 -16.82
CA MET A 446 4.16 1.51 -15.89
C MET A 446 5.59 1.30 -15.38
N ASP A 447 5.98 0.05 -15.18
CA ASP A 447 7.26 -0.31 -14.56
C ASP A 447 7.78 -1.65 -15.07
N GLY A 448 8.62 -1.58 -16.10
CA GLY A 448 9.33 -2.75 -16.63
C GLY A 448 10.52 -3.21 -15.77
N SER A 449 10.84 -2.54 -14.65
CA SER A 449 12.00 -2.87 -13.81
C SER A 449 11.73 -3.90 -12.72
N ARG A 450 10.47 -4.30 -12.53
CA ARG A 450 10.01 -5.24 -11.50
C ARG A 450 9.23 -6.40 -12.12
N LEU A 451 9.04 -7.44 -11.33
CA LEU A 451 8.21 -8.60 -11.67
C LEU A 451 6.75 -8.30 -11.32
N VAL A 452 5.82 -8.95 -12.00
CA VAL A 452 4.38 -8.85 -11.72
C VAL A 452 3.81 -10.22 -11.43
N SER A 453 3.04 -10.34 -10.35
CA SER A 453 2.42 -11.60 -9.91
C SER A 453 1.01 -11.38 -9.35
N ALA A 454 0.39 -12.45 -8.84
CA ALA A 454 -0.82 -12.47 -8.03
C ALA A 454 -0.79 -13.74 -7.17
N ALA A 455 -1.48 -13.74 -6.03
CA ALA A 455 -1.67 -14.95 -5.24
C ALA A 455 -2.83 -15.78 -5.83
N LEU A 456 -2.47 -16.84 -6.55
CA LEU A 456 -3.40 -17.74 -7.24
C LEU A 456 -3.86 -18.87 -6.31
N GLU A 457 -4.94 -19.53 -6.67
CA GLU A 457 -5.40 -20.73 -5.97
C GLU A 457 -4.81 -21.99 -6.59
N THR A 458 -4.79 -23.07 -5.80
CA THR A 458 -4.47 -24.42 -6.25
C THR A 458 -5.71 -25.29 -6.13
N HIS A 459 -5.73 -26.40 -6.86
CA HIS A 459 -6.68 -27.48 -6.59
C HIS A 459 -5.90 -28.78 -6.34
N THR A 460 -6.48 -29.66 -5.53
CA THR A 460 -5.84 -30.92 -5.14
C THR A 460 -6.73 -32.10 -5.50
N GLU A 461 -6.21 -33.03 -6.29
CA GLU A 461 -6.89 -34.27 -6.66
C GLU A 461 -5.93 -35.45 -6.46
N ASN A 462 -6.38 -36.50 -5.77
CA ASN A 462 -5.60 -37.72 -5.51
C ASN A 462 -4.17 -37.46 -4.95
N GLY A 463 -4.01 -36.44 -4.09
CA GLY A 463 -2.72 -36.06 -3.49
C GLY A 463 -1.80 -35.23 -4.40
N VAL A 464 -2.26 -34.86 -5.60
CA VAL A 464 -1.54 -33.98 -6.52
C VAL A 464 -2.10 -32.56 -6.44
N ILE A 465 -1.28 -31.63 -5.96
CA ILE A 465 -1.55 -30.19 -5.96
C ILE A 465 -1.21 -29.66 -7.35
N THR A 466 -2.22 -29.18 -8.06
CA THR A 466 -2.08 -28.66 -9.43
C THR A 466 -2.19 -27.15 -9.45
N VAL A 467 -1.29 -26.52 -10.21
CA VAL A 467 -1.24 -25.08 -10.46
C VAL A 467 -1.42 -24.82 -11.95
N ASP A 468 -2.63 -24.45 -12.34
CA ASP A 468 -3.04 -24.25 -13.74
C ASP A 468 -4.00 -23.07 -13.97
N ASP A 469 -4.15 -22.18 -12.97
CA ASP A 469 -4.90 -20.93 -13.07
C ASP A 469 -4.42 -20.14 -14.31
N PRO A 470 -5.33 -19.84 -15.27
CA PRO A 470 -4.99 -19.21 -16.55
C PRO A 470 -4.25 -17.87 -16.41
N LEU A 471 -4.41 -17.14 -15.30
CA LEU A 471 -3.69 -15.89 -15.05
C LEU A 471 -2.17 -16.11 -14.95
N GLY A 472 -1.72 -17.32 -14.58
CA GLY A 472 -0.30 -17.70 -14.54
C GLY A 472 0.40 -17.58 -15.89
N GLN A 473 -0.33 -17.53 -17.01
CA GLN A 473 0.25 -17.23 -18.33
C GLN A 473 0.79 -15.79 -18.43
N TYR A 474 0.18 -14.83 -17.74
CA TYR A 474 0.49 -13.40 -17.86
C TYR A 474 1.53 -12.91 -16.83
N THR A 475 1.58 -13.54 -15.66
CA THR A 475 2.49 -13.18 -14.56
C THR A 475 3.94 -13.57 -14.87
N ASP A 476 4.91 -12.96 -14.20
CA ASP A 476 6.33 -13.33 -14.31
C ASP A 476 6.70 -14.48 -13.36
N ILE A 477 6.02 -14.55 -12.21
CA ILE A 477 6.12 -15.61 -11.20
C ILE A 477 4.74 -16.27 -11.09
N VAL A 478 4.69 -17.58 -10.97
CA VAL A 478 3.46 -18.29 -10.59
C VAL A 478 3.46 -18.41 -9.08
N SER A 479 2.58 -17.66 -8.42
CA SER A 479 2.51 -17.63 -6.97
C SER A 479 1.19 -18.16 -6.48
N VAL A 480 1.21 -18.99 -5.44
CA VAL A 480 0.00 -19.69 -4.96
C VAL A 480 -0.15 -19.63 -3.45
N ASN A 481 -1.40 -19.56 -3.00
CA ASN A 481 -1.75 -19.84 -1.62
C ASN A 481 -2.03 -21.34 -1.48
N GLU A 482 -1.41 -21.96 -0.47
CA GLU A 482 -1.65 -23.37 -0.14
C GLU A 482 -1.70 -23.54 1.37
N TYR A 483 -2.59 -24.41 1.85
CA TYR A 483 -2.84 -24.59 3.27
C TYR A 483 -3.00 -26.07 3.63
N LEU A 484 -2.26 -26.95 2.93
CA LEU A 484 -2.31 -28.39 3.19
C LEU A 484 -1.88 -28.68 4.64
N GLY A 485 -2.74 -29.38 5.38
CA GLY A 485 -2.58 -29.65 6.81
C GLY A 485 -3.26 -28.66 7.74
N TRP A 486 -3.87 -27.59 7.22
CA TRP A 486 -4.73 -26.70 7.99
C TRP A 486 -6.17 -26.71 7.49
N TYR A 487 -6.45 -26.11 6.32
CA TYR A 487 -7.81 -26.02 5.78
C TYR A 487 -8.28 -27.33 5.13
N GLY A 488 -7.34 -28.13 4.60
CA GLY A 488 -7.60 -29.48 4.12
C GLY A 488 -6.58 -30.45 4.69
N GLY A 489 -7.03 -31.65 5.07
CA GLY A 489 -6.17 -32.71 5.57
C GLY A 489 -5.50 -32.43 6.92
N LEU A 490 -4.51 -33.26 7.25
CA LEU A 490 -3.61 -33.14 8.39
C LEU A 490 -2.17 -32.85 7.92
N PRO A 491 -1.30 -32.27 8.77
CA PRO A 491 0.07 -31.95 8.40
C PRO A 491 0.87 -33.09 7.75
N ASN A 492 0.70 -34.34 8.20
CA ASN A 492 1.37 -35.50 7.60
C ASN A 492 0.98 -35.78 6.14
N ASP A 493 -0.12 -35.22 5.63
CA ASP A 493 -0.50 -35.35 4.22
C ASP A 493 0.55 -34.68 3.31
N CYS A 494 1.31 -33.71 3.81
CA CYS A 494 2.44 -33.09 3.11
C CYS A 494 3.51 -34.11 2.68
N ARG A 495 3.63 -35.25 3.38
CA ARG A 495 4.62 -36.31 3.05
C ARG A 495 4.36 -36.91 1.67
N ASN A 496 3.10 -37.02 1.28
CA ASN A 496 2.69 -37.64 0.01
C ASN A 496 2.31 -36.62 -1.06
N ALA A 497 2.28 -35.33 -0.72
CA ALA A 497 1.93 -34.26 -1.65
C ALA A 497 2.87 -34.25 -2.86
N GLN A 498 2.26 -34.23 -4.05
CA GLN A 498 2.95 -34.04 -5.33
C GLN A 498 2.51 -32.73 -5.95
N TRP A 499 3.39 -32.12 -6.75
CA TRP A 499 3.13 -30.83 -7.38
C TRP A 499 3.17 -30.93 -8.89
N LYS A 500 2.11 -30.44 -9.54
CA LYS A 500 2.02 -30.33 -11.00
C LYS A 500 1.84 -28.87 -11.38
N ILE A 501 2.85 -28.29 -12.02
CA ILE A 501 2.84 -26.89 -12.44
C ILE A 501 2.69 -26.83 -13.96
N LYS A 502 1.65 -26.14 -14.43
CA LYS A 502 1.36 -26.00 -15.88
C LYS A 502 2.38 -25.11 -16.61
N TYR A 503 3.05 -24.21 -15.89
CA TYR A 503 3.87 -23.15 -16.45
C TYR A 503 5.35 -23.38 -16.19
N ASP A 504 6.19 -23.13 -17.20
CA ASP A 504 7.66 -23.10 -17.06
C ASP A 504 8.10 -21.72 -16.53
N LYS A 505 7.81 -21.47 -15.25
CA LYS A 505 8.07 -20.20 -14.55
C LYS A 505 8.46 -20.47 -13.09
N PRO A 506 9.11 -19.51 -12.41
CA PRO A 506 9.37 -19.62 -10.99
C PRO A 506 8.08 -19.81 -10.20
N LEU A 507 8.10 -20.77 -9.28
CA LEU A 507 7.01 -21.07 -8.35
C LEU A 507 7.30 -20.43 -6.99
N PHE A 508 6.28 -19.78 -6.42
CA PHE A 508 6.38 -19.14 -5.11
C PHE A 508 5.13 -19.45 -4.27
N ILE A 509 5.31 -19.84 -3.02
CA ILE A 509 4.18 -20.02 -2.08
C ILE A 509 3.90 -18.67 -1.42
N SER A 510 2.85 -17.96 -1.84
CA SER A 510 2.51 -16.62 -1.34
C SER A 510 1.82 -16.63 0.02
N GLU A 511 1.23 -17.75 0.42
CA GLU A 511 0.71 -18.03 1.76
C GLU A 511 0.76 -19.51 2.08
N THR A 512 1.06 -19.81 3.35
CA THR A 512 0.86 -21.11 4.00
C THR A 512 0.91 -20.91 5.51
N GLY A 513 0.16 -21.67 6.29
CA GLY A 513 0.16 -21.52 7.75
C GLY A 513 -0.96 -22.27 8.47
N ALA A 514 -0.84 -22.38 9.78
CA ALA A 514 -1.85 -22.95 10.67
C ALA A 514 -2.07 -22.01 11.86
N GLU A 515 -3.28 -22.02 12.44
CA GLU A 515 -3.57 -21.18 13.61
C GLU A 515 -3.06 -21.82 14.90
N ALA A 516 -2.48 -20.98 15.77
CA ALA A 516 -2.20 -21.31 17.16
C ALA A 516 -2.43 -20.10 18.06
N LEU A 517 -3.14 -20.29 19.17
CA LEU A 517 -3.26 -19.27 20.21
C LEU A 517 -1.95 -19.22 21.01
N GLY A 518 -1.31 -18.06 21.10
CA GLY A 518 -0.06 -17.90 21.84
C GLY A 518 -0.19 -18.35 23.31
N GLY A 519 0.71 -19.23 23.76
CA GLY A 519 0.70 -19.82 25.10
C GLY A 519 -0.32 -20.93 25.34
N PHE A 520 -1.13 -21.30 24.34
CA PHE A 520 -1.98 -22.49 24.42
C PHE A 520 -1.22 -23.73 23.95
N HIS A 521 -1.11 -24.73 24.83
CA HIS A 521 -0.35 -25.95 24.59
C HIS A 521 -1.24 -27.19 24.60
N GLY A 522 -0.88 -28.19 23.80
CA GLY A 522 -1.53 -29.48 23.69
C GLY A 522 -0.64 -30.53 23.02
N ASP A 523 -1.19 -31.68 22.67
CA ASP A 523 -0.49 -32.59 21.76
C ASP A 523 -0.48 -32.04 20.32
N SER A 524 0.27 -32.69 19.42
CA SER A 524 0.38 -32.25 18.02
C SER A 524 -0.91 -32.41 17.22
N LEU A 525 -1.90 -33.19 17.70
CA LEU A 525 -3.18 -33.39 17.03
C LEU A 525 -4.22 -32.35 17.46
N THR A 526 -3.97 -31.68 18.58
CA THR A 526 -4.81 -30.61 19.13
C THR A 526 -4.63 -29.35 18.30
N ARG A 527 -5.55 -29.10 17.36
CA ARG A 527 -5.61 -27.80 16.65
C ARG A 527 -5.62 -26.64 17.64
N TRP A 528 -5.16 -25.49 17.18
CA TRP A 528 -4.98 -24.25 17.98
C TRP A 528 -3.79 -24.27 18.94
N SER A 529 -3.20 -25.43 19.25
CA SER A 529 -1.99 -25.50 20.08
C SER A 529 -0.75 -25.03 19.30
N GLU A 530 0.24 -24.51 20.03
CA GLU A 530 1.54 -24.23 19.43
C GLU A 530 2.22 -25.50 18.91
N GLU A 531 1.94 -26.67 19.48
CA GLU A 531 2.45 -27.97 19.03
C GLU A 531 1.88 -28.39 17.68
N TYR A 532 0.59 -28.14 17.43
CA TYR A 532 -0.01 -28.39 16.11
C TYR A 532 0.60 -27.49 15.05
N GLN A 533 0.73 -26.18 15.33
CA GLN A 533 1.36 -25.24 14.39
C GLN A 533 2.84 -25.59 14.17
N GLN A 534 3.56 -26.02 15.21
CA GLN A 534 4.92 -26.52 15.06
C GLN A 534 5.00 -27.77 14.17
N TRP A 535 4.09 -28.74 14.38
CA TRP A 535 4.02 -29.94 13.54
C TRP A 535 3.70 -29.60 12.08
N PHE A 536 2.73 -28.71 11.86
CA PHE A 536 2.42 -28.15 10.53
C PHE A 536 3.67 -27.64 9.82
N TYR A 537 4.43 -26.74 10.45
CA TYR A 537 5.62 -26.15 9.82
C TYR A 537 6.74 -27.19 9.58
N ARG A 538 6.86 -28.23 10.42
CA ARG A 538 7.84 -29.30 10.19
C ARG A 538 7.52 -30.09 8.92
N GLU A 539 6.27 -30.52 8.76
CA GLU A 539 5.85 -31.28 7.59
C GLU A 539 5.87 -30.43 6.31
N GLN A 540 5.50 -29.16 6.41
CA GLN A 540 5.62 -28.17 5.34
C GLN A 540 7.07 -27.99 4.88
N VAL A 541 8.03 -27.83 5.80
CA VAL A 541 9.46 -27.73 5.46
C VAL A 541 9.97 -28.98 4.73
N GLU A 542 9.56 -30.18 5.15
CA GLU A 542 9.94 -31.43 4.47
C GLU A 542 9.27 -31.59 3.10
N MET A 543 8.09 -31.00 2.87
CA MET A 543 7.53 -30.85 1.52
C MET A 543 8.32 -29.84 0.68
N MET A 544 8.65 -28.67 1.25
CA MET A 544 9.41 -27.61 0.56
C MET A 544 10.77 -28.09 0.04
N LYS A 545 11.45 -28.98 0.78
CA LYS A 545 12.72 -29.61 0.36
C LYS A 545 12.58 -30.53 -0.85
N ARG A 546 11.36 -30.97 -1.19
CA ARG A 546 11.04 -31.87 -2.31
C ARG A 546 10.25 -31.17 -3.42
N MET A 547 10.08 -29.86 -3.34
CA MET A 547 9.37 -29.09 -4.36
C MET A 547 10.09 -29.15 -5.71
N PRO A 548 9.37 -28.92 -6.83
CA PRO A 548 9.97 -28.83 -8.16
C PRO A 548 11.12 -27.81 -8.24
N SER A 549 12.02 -27.96 -9.22
CA SER A 549 13.23 -27.11 -9.37
C SER A 549 12.94 -25.61 -9.44
N GLY A 550 11.79 -25.23 -9.98
CA GLY A 550 11.36 -23.83 -10.08
C GLY A 550 10.91 -23.20 -8.76
N PHE A 551 10.87 -23.94 -7.65
CA PHE A 551 10.50 -23.41 -6.35
C PHE A 551 11.52 -22.38 -5.86
N SER A 552 11.11 -21.12 -5.90
CA SER A 552 11.98 -19.95 -5.72
C SER A 552 11.77 -19.26 -4.37
N GLY A 553 10.84 -19.73 -3.55
CA GLY A 553 10.65 -19.21 -2.20
C GLY A 553 9.22 -19.28 -1.71
N LEU A 554 9.01 -18.69 -0.54
CA LEU A 554 7.74 -18.66 0.15
C LEU A 554 7.59 -17.42 1.02
N SER A 555 6.35 -17.08 1.34
CA SER A 555 6.00 -16.05 2.31
C SER A 555 4.86 -16.55 3.21
N PRO A 556 5.17 -17.27 4.31
CA PRO A 556 4.14 -17.87 5.15
C PRO A 556 3.19 -16.83 5.73
N TRP A 557 1.95 -17.24 5.96
CA TRP A 557 0.91 -16.47 6.61
C TRP A 557 0.91 -16.82 8.10
N ILE A 558 1.37 -15.95 8.99
CA ILE A 558 1.81 -14.56 8.80
C ILE A 558 2.86 -14.21 9.88
N LEU A 559 3.52 -13.04 9.82
CA LEU A 559 4.49 -12.62 10.82
C LEU A 559 3.87 -12.52 12.23
N ASN A 560 2.84 -11.68 12.40
CA ASN A 560 2.16 -11.49 13.69
C ASN A 560 0.66 -11.78 13.54
N ASP A 561 0.04 -12.24 14.63
CA ASP A 561 -1.43 -12.26 14.74
C ASP A 561 -2.00 -10.87 14.46
N PHE A 562 -3.16 -10.81 13.79
CA PHE A 562 -3.80 -9.55 13.41
C PHE A 562 -5.33 -9.65 13.51
N ARG A 563 -6.01 -8.51 13.59
CA ARG A 563 -7.47 -8.49 13.72
C ARG A 563 -8.19 -8.91 12.44
N SER A 564 -9.18 -9.76 12.60
CA SER A 564 -10.05 -10.23 11.52
C SER A 564 -11.48 -10.46 12.02
N PRO A 565 -12.50 -9.85 11.38
CA PRO A 565 -13.90 -9.99 11.77
C PRO A 565 -14.48 -11.38 11.44
N ARG A 566 -13.71 -12.26 10.79
CA ARG A 566 -14.13 -13.62 10.42
C ARG A 566 -13.72 -14.68 11.44
N ARG A 567 -13.00 -14.30 12.49
CA ARG A 567 -12.35 -15.21 13.43
C ARG A 567 -13.14 -15.28 14.73
N ASN A 568 -14.24 -16.03 14.66
CA ASN A 568 -15.29 -16.02 15.67
C ASN A 568 -15.19 -17.14 16.72
N ASN A 569 -14.16 -17.98 16.68
CA ASN A 569 -14.00 -19.00 17.71
C ASN A 569 -13.80 -18.32 19.09
N PRO A 570 -14.69 -18.56 20.07
CA PRO A 570 -14.72 -17.81 21.33
C PRO A 570 -13.58 -18.20 22.27
N LEU A 571 -12.95 -19.35 22.07
CA LEU A 571 -11.84 -19.82 22.89
C LEU A 571 -10.50 -19.39 22.29
N TYR A 572 -10.34 -19.63 20.99
CA TYR A 572 -9.01 -19.57 20.37
C TYR A 572 -8.76 -18.35 19.49
N GLN A 573 -9.80 -17.65 19.02
CA GLN A 573 -9.64 -16.58 18.02
C GLN A 573 -10.07 -15.21 18.53
N GLN A 574 -11.30 -15.08 19.03
CA GLN A 574 -11.83 -13.83 19.61
C GLN A 574 -11.55 -12.57 18.76
N GLY A 575 -11.75 -12.66 17.43
CA GLY A 575 -11.51 -11.57 16.48
C GLY A 575 -10.07 -11.45 15.96
N TRP A 576 -9.21 -12.43 16.23
CA TRP A 576 -7.83 -12.49 15.74
C TRP A 576 -7.63 -13.66 14.78
N ASN A 577 -6.94 -13.41 13.67
CA ASN A 577 -6.34 -14.47 12.88
C ASN A 577 -5.02 -14.86 13.54
N ASN A 578 -5.00 -16.08 14.10
CA ASN A 578 -3.92 -16.54 14.95
C ASN A 578 -2.86 -17.38 14.23
N LYS A 579 -2.68 -17.18 12.92
CA LYS A 579 -1.62 -17.84 12.13
C LYS A 579 -0.24 -17.21 12.32
N GLY A 580 -0.13 -16.12 13.07
CA GLY A 580 1.13 -15.43 13.34
C GLY A 580 2.19 -16.36 13.92
N LEU A 581 3.44 -16.17 13.51
CA LEU A 581 4.60 -16.75 14.18
C LEU A 581 4.92 -16.04 15.50
N PHE A 582 4.50 -14.78 15.60
CA PHE A 582 4.41 -14.02 16.83
C PHE A 582 2.93 -13.89 17.22
N ASP A 583 2.64 -14.04 18.51
CA ASP A 583 1.30 -13.76 19.03
C ASP A 583 1.01 -12.25 19.03
N HIS A 584 -0.24 -11.87 19.34
CA HIS A 584 -0.63 -10.46 19.39
C HIS A 584 0.11 -9.65 20.48
N ASN A 585 0.81 -10.28 21.41
CA ASN A 585 1.66 -9.63 22.42
C ASN A 585 3.13 -9.56 22.00
N GLY A 586 3.48 -10.03 20.81
CA GLY A 586 4.85 -10.04 20.28
C GLY A 586 5.71 -11.21 20.80
N LYS A 587 5.11 -12.25 21.39
CA LYS A 587 5.85 -13.46 21.80
C LYS A 587 5.95 -14.44 20.63
N LYS A 588 7.14 -15.01 20.43
CA LYS A 588 7.36 -16.05 19.41
C LYS A 588 6.68 -17.34 19.81
N LYS A 589 5.89 -17.90 18.90
CA LYS A 589 5.31 -19.24 19.00
C LYS A 589 6.33 -20.30 18.59
N LYS A 590 6.12 -21.57 18.96
CA LYS A 590 7.03 -22.68 18.61
C LYS A 590 7.34 -22.81 17.11
N ALA A 591 6.39 -22.49 16.23
CA ALA A 591 6.58 -22.55 14.79
C ALA A 591 7.62 -21.55 14.25
N PHE A 592 7.84 -20.41 14.93
CA PHE A 592 8.87 -19.43 14.56
C PHE A 592 10.24 -20.10 14.41
N TYR A 593 10.60 -20.95 15.36
CA TYR A 593 11.90 -21.61 15.41
C TYR A 593 12.08 -22.65 14.31
N VAL A 594 10.99 -23.28 13.85
CA VAL A 594 11.03 -24.24 12.73
C VAL A 594 11.32 -23.52 11.43
N LEU A 595 10.58 -22.44 11.15
CA LEU A 595 10.78 -21.66 9.93
C LEU A 595 12.15 -20.96 9.93
N LYS A 596 12.56 -20.40 11.07
CA LYS A 596 13.89 -19.81 11.22
C LYS A 596 15.01 -20.80 10.89
N ALA A 597 14.93 -22.03 11.41
CA ALA A 597 15.93 -23.05 11.14
C ALA A 597 16.03 -23.39 9.65
N TYR A 598 14.89 -23.47 8.96
CA TYR A 598 14.85 -23.64 7.51
C TYR A 598 15.46 -22.44 6.76
N TYR A 599 15.19 -21.21 7.22
CA TYR A 599 15.76 -20.00 6.61
C TYR A 599 17.27 -19.90 6.81
N ASP A 600 17.77 -20.28 7.98
CA ASP A 600 19.20 -20.38 8.26
C ASP A 600 19.88 -21.47 7.40
N GLU A 601 19.20 -22.57 7.09
CA GLU A 601 19.66 -23.60 6.15
C GLU A 601 19.72 -23.05 4.71
N MET A 602 18.64 -22.40 4.26
CA MET A 602 18.55 -21.87 2.90
C MET A 602 19.54 -20.75 2.63
N GLU A 603 19.82 -19.90 3.62
CA GLU A 603 20.85 -18.86 3.50
C GLU A 603 22.23 -19.43 3.21
N LYS A 604 22.60 -20.54 3.87
CA LYS A 604 23.90 -21.21 3.67
C LYS A 604 24.03 -21.86 2.29
N LYS A 605 22.91 -22.20 1.64
CA LYS A 605 22.89 -22.76 0.28
C LYS A 605 22.98 -21.69 -0.81
N MET A 606 22.79 -20.42 -0.46
CA MET A 606 22.86 -19.31 -1.43
C MET A 606 24.31 -18.84 -1.61
N PRO A 607 24.72 -18.50 -2.83
CA PRO A 607 26.06 -17.99 -3.12
C PRO A 607 26.41 -16.64 -2.46
#